data_AF-A0AAV8Y0U8-F1
#
_entry.id   AF-A0AAV8Y0U8-F1
#
_cell.length_a   1.000
_cell.length_b   1.000
_cell.length_c   1.000
_cell.angle_alpha   90.00
_cell.angle_beta   90.00
_cell.angle_gamma   90.00
#
_symmetry.space_group_name_H-M   'P 1'
#
loop_
_entity.id
_entity.type
_entity.pdbx_description
1 polymer ?
#
loop_
_entity_poly.entity_id
_entity_poly.type
_entity_poly.pdbx_seq_one_letter_code
_entity_poly.pdbx_strand_id
1 'polypeptide(L)'
;MVGFKDNGHLTLRQKNFNVILSKIRVKIENAFALLKGRFRRLKFLETIRLELAALLIISVCILHNVCILNGDLLQDLIDVDEERRQENANNPHNFEDMDEEHIENDAIRKRNNIVNHVPIILRN
;
A
#
# COMPACT_ATOMS: atom_id res chain seq x y z
N MET A 1 -3.08 -2.39 -7.32
CA MET A 1 -4.42 -2.03 -7.85
C MET A 1 -4.40 -0.55 -8.21
N VAL A 2 -4.93 -0.16 -9.35
CA VAL A 2 -4.85 1.23 -9.86
C VAL A 2 -6.18 1.97 -9.63
N GLY A 3 -6.09 3.28 -9.37
CA GLY A 3 -7.23 4.18 -9.29
C GLY A 3 -7.76 4.54 -10.68
N PHE A 4 -8.84 5.32 -10.74
CA PHE A 4 -9.21 6.08 -11.92
C PHE A 4 -8.53 7.45 -11.88
N LYS A 5 -7.87 7.86 -12.98
CA LYS A 5 -7.26 9.19 -13.09
C LYS A 5 -8.37 10.25 -13.12
N ASP A 6 -8.28 11.27 -12.27
CA ASP A 6 -9.28 12.33 -12.23
C ASP A 6 -8.98 13.41 -13.27
N ASN A 7 -9.71 13.36 -14.38
CA ASN A 7 -9.70 14.37 -15.43
C ASN A 7 -10.93 15.30 -15.36
N GLY A 8 -11.63 15.32 -14.23
CA GLY A 8 -12.87 16.08 -14.03
C GLY A 8 -14.15 15.33 -14.43
N HIS A 9 -14.04 14.18 -15.09
CA HIS A 9 -15.18 13.43 -15.64
C HIS A 9 -15.47 12.09 -14.94
N LEU A 10 -14.97 11.88 -13.73
CA LEU A 10 -15.22 10.65 -12.98
C LEU A 10 -16.69 10.51 -12.55
N THR A 11 -17.28 9.35 -12.85
CA THR A 11 -18.60 8.95 -12.34
C THR A 11 -18.58 8.83 -10.81
N LEU A 12 -19.76 8.92 -10.18
CA LEU A 12 -19.90 8.75 -8.73
C LEU A 12 -19.28 7.44 -8.22
N ARG A 13 -19.45 6.36 -8.99
CA ARG A 13 -18.92 5.04 -8.66
C ARG A 13 -17.40 4.97 -8.75
N GLN A 14 -16.79 5.60 -9.76
CA GLN A 14 -15.33 5.72 -9.86
C GLN A 14 -14.76 6.56 -8.72
N LYS A 15 -15.41 7.68 -8.36
CA LYS A 15 -15.02 8.51 -7.20
C LYS A 15 -15.09 7.71 -5.90
N ASN A 16 -16.20 7.00 -5.66
CA ASN A 16 -16.36 6.14 -4.48
C ASN A 16 -15.28 5.05 -4.41
N PHE A 17 -14.98 4.41 -5.54
CA PHE A 17 -13.90 3.44 -5.63
C PHE A 17 -12.53 4.04 -5.29
N ASN A 18 -12.18 5.20 -5.83
CA ASN A 18 -10.91 5.88 -5.52
C ASN A 18 -10.79 6.20 -4.03
N VAL A 19 -11.88 6.65 -3.40
CA VAL A 19 -11.93 6.93 -1.96
C VAL A 19 -11.69 5.66 -1.14
N ILE A 20 -12.35 4.56 -1.48
CA ILE A 20 -12.19 3.28 -0.77
C ILE A 20 -10.78 2.72 -0.99
N LEU A 21 -10.27 2.76 -2.22
CA LEU A 21 -8.92 2.33 -2.54
C LEU A 21 -7.88 3.13 -1.75
N SER A 22 -8.01 4.46 -1.70
CA SER A 22 -7.13 5.32 -0.90
C SER A 22 -7.17 4.97 0.59
N LYS A 23 -8.37 4.77 1.18
CA LYS A 23 -8.51 4.34 2.57
C LYS A 23 -7.84 2.99 2.86
N ILE A 24 -7.95 2.04 1.93
CA ILE A 24 -7.31 0.73 2.06
C ILE A 24 -5.78 0.86 1.94
N ARG A 25 -5.29 1.63 0.96
CA ARG A 25 -3.86 1.88 0.77
C ARG A 25 -3.22 2.49 2.01
N VAL A 26 -3.84 3.51 2.62
CA VAL A 26 -3.33 4.12 3.86
C VAL A 26 -3.16 3.08 4.97
N LYS A 27 -4.10 2.14 5.15
CA LYS A 27 -3.95 1.07 6.15
C LYS A 27 -2.78 0.14 5.84
N ILE A 28 -2.58 -0.21 4.58
CA ILE A 28 -1.47 -1.07 4.13
C ILE A 28 -0.13 -0.34 4.29
N GLU A 29 -0.04 0.90 3.85
CA GLU A 29 1.14 1.77 4.00
C GLU A 29 1.52 1.89 5.47
N ASN A 30 0.55 2.16 6.35
CA ASN A 30 0.80 2.25 7.79
C ASN A 30 1.32 0.93 8.38
N ALA A 31 0.78 -0.22 7.96
CA ALA A 31 1.28 -1.52 8.40
C ALA A 31 2.75 -1.76 7.97
N PHE A 32 3.10 -1.40 6.73
CA PHE A 32 4.48 -1.51 6.25
C PHE A 32 5.42 -0.51 6.92
N ALA A 33 4.96 0.72 7.20
CA ALA A 33 5.71 1.71 7.96
C ALA A 33 6.04 1.20 9.36
N LEU A 34 5.08 0.62 10.09
CA LEU A 34 5.31 0.01 11.39
C LEU A 34 6.26 -1.20 11.32
N LEU A 35 6.12 -2.05 10.31
CA LEU A 35 7.00 -3.20 10.09
C LEU A 35 8.46 -2.75 9.89
N LYS A 36 8.69 -1.76 9.02
CA LYS A 36 10.03 -1.26 8.69
C LYS A 36 10.61 -0.37 9.80
N GLY A 37 9.79 0.39 10.51
CA GLY A 37 10.19 1.15 11.68
C GLY A 37 10.67 0.23 12.80
N ARG A 38 9.95 -0.88 13.04
CA ARG A 38 10.34 -1.93 14.00
C ARG A 38 11.61 -2.64 13.56
N PHE A 39 11.63 -3.13 12.32
CA PHE A 39 12.73 -3.93 11.77
C PHE A 39 13.52 -3.12 10.76
N ARG A 40 14.29 -2.13 11.25
CA ARG A 40 15.06 -1.20 10.41
C ARG A 40 16.00 -1.87 9.40
N ARG A 41 16.39 -3.14 9.62
CA ARG A 41 17.17 -3.91 8.64
C ARG A 41 16.45 -4.11 7.31
N LEU A 42 15.12 -4.05 7.27
CA LEU A 42 14.34 -4.07 6.02
C LEU A 42 14.58 -2.84 5.15
N LYS A 43 15.01 -1.71 5.72
CA LYS A 43 15.34 -0.50 4.93
C LYS A 43 16.63 -0.67 4.13
N PHE A 44 17.53 -1.53 4.58
CA PHE A 44 18.86 -1.74 4.01
C PHE A 44 19.17 -3.24 3.95
N LEU A 45 18.52 -3.91 3.01
CA LEU A 45 18.71 -5.33 2.72
C LEU A 45 19.87 -5.52 1.74
N GLU A 46 21.09 -5.55 2.28
CA GLU A 46 22.32 -5.78 1.51
C GLU A 46 22.53 -7.28 1.27
N THR A 47 21.68 -7.88 0.43
CA THR A 47 21.89 -9.26 -0.02
C THR A 47 21.60 -9.40 -1.50
N ILE A 48 22.52 -10.06 -2.22
CA ILE A 48 22.35 -10.39 -3.63
C ILE A 48 21.54 -11.69 -3.77
N ARG A 49 21.36 -12.43 -2.66
CA ARG A 49 20.64 -13.71 -2.65
C ARG A 49 19.15 -13.49 -2.42
N LEU A 50 18.37 -13.56 -3.50
CA LEU A 50 16.93 -13.35 -3.47
C LEU A 50 16.19 -14.28 -2.49
N GLU A 51 16.62 -15.55 -2.40
CA GLU A 51 16.05 -16.51 -1.45
C GLU A 51 16.21 -16.07 0.01
N LEU A 52 17.38 -15.52 0.35
CA LEU A 52 17.66 -15.05 1.70
C LEU A 52 16.86 -13.78 2.01
N ALA A 53 16.73 -12.86 1.04
CA ALA A 53 15.86 -11.70 1.18
C ALA A 53 14.41 -12.11 1.43
N ALA A 54 13.88 -13.07 0.65
CA ALA A 54 12.52 -13.59 0.83
C ALA A 54 12.32 -14.23 2.20
N LEU A 55 13.25 -15.08 2.65
CA LEU A 55 13.20 -15.69 3.98
C LEU A 55 13.23 -14.64 5.09
N LEU A 56 14.07 -13.61 4.97
CA LEU A 56 14.15 -12.53 5.95
C LEU A 56 12.83 -11.75 6.01
N ILE A 57 12.26 -11.38 4.86
CA ILE A 57 10.98 -10.66 4.79
C ILE A 57 9.87 -11.47 5.47
N ILE A 58 9.74 -12.76 5.13
CA ILE A 58 8.73 -13.65 5.73
C ILE A 58 8.93 -13.75 7.24
N SER A 59 10.16 -13.99 7.69
CA SER A 59 10.49 -14.11 9.12
C SER A 59 10.11 -12.85 9.89
N VAL A 60 10.40 -11.69 9.32
CA VAL A 60 10.07 -10.39 9.93
C VAL A 60 8.56 -10.16 9.98
N CYS A 61 7.80 -10.52 8.94
CA CYS A 61 6.34 -10.46 8.97
C CYS A 61 5.74 -11.37 10.06
N ILE A 62 6.28 -12.58 10.24
CA ILE A 62 5.83 -13.51 11.28
C ILE A 62 6.11 -12.90 12.67
N LEU A 63 7.34 -12.43 12.91
CA LEU A 63 7.72 -11.83 14.20
C LEU A 63 6.89 -10.59 14.50
N HIS A 64 6.62 -9.74 13.50
CA HIS A 64 5.76 -8.58 13.67
C HIS A 64 4.35 -8.96 14.13
N ASN A 65 3.75 -9.98 13.50
CA ASN A 65 2.43 -10.45 13.87
C ASN A 65 2.42 -11.04 15.28
N VAL A 66 3.47 -11.77 15.68
CA VAL A 66 3.62 -12.27 17.06
C VAL A 66 3.67 -11.12 18.07
N CYS A 67 4.42 -10.06 17.79
CA CYS A 67 4.44 -8.87 18.64
C CYS A 67 3.06 -8.22 18.77
N ILE A 68 2.32 -8.04 17.66
CA ILE A 68 0.96 -7.50 17.67
C ILE A 68 0.03 -8.37 18.54
N LEU A 69 0.08 -9.69 18.38
CA LEU A 69 -0.75 -10.62 19.16
C LEU A 69 -0.44 -10.55 20.66
N ASN A 70 0.79 -10.21 21.03
CA ASN A 70 1.22 -10.03 22.41
C ASN A 70 0.96 -8.61 22.95
N GLY A 71 0.29 -7.73 22.20
CA GLY A 71 0.01 -6.36 22.61
C GLY A 71 1.22 -5.42 22.57
N ASP A 72 2.34 -5.86 22.00
CA ASP A 72 3.50 -5.00 21.71
C ASP A 72 3.17 -4.15 20.47
N LEU A 73 2.51 -3.02 20.72
CA LEU A 73 2.10 -2.05 19.71
C LEU A 73 3.08 -0.87 19.73
N LEU A 74 3.64 -0.52 18.57
CA LEU A 74 4.65 0.54 18.43
C LEU A 74 4.07 1.85 17.90
N GLN A 75 2.75 2.00 17.87
CA GLN A 75 2.07 3.18 17.33
C GLN A 75 2.57 4.50 17.96
N ASP A 76 2.96 4.48 19.24
CA ASP A 76 3.45 5.68 19.94
C ASP A 76 4.97 5.86 19.85
N LEU A 77 5.69 4.88 19.32
CA LEU A 77 7.16 4.86 19.24
C LEU A 77 7.68 5.09 17.82
N ILE A 78 6.84 4.88 16.80
CA ILE A 78 7.19 5.04 15.39
C ILE A 78 6.36 6.17 14.80
N ASP A 79 7.03 7.20 14.29
CA ASP A 79 6.38 8.19 13.44
C ASP A 79 6.06 7.57 12.07
N VAL A 80 4.83 7.06 11.95
CA VAL A 80 4.33 6.40 10.74
C VAL A 80 4.31 7.34 9.54
N ASP A 81 4.08 8.64 9.76
CA ASP A 81 4.08 9.61 8.67
C ASP A 81 5.50 9.92 8.18
N GLU A 82 6.48 9.99 9.08
CA GLU A 82 7.89 10.09 8.70
C GLU A 82 8.34 8.86 7.92
N GLU A 83 8.01 7.65 8.40
CA GLU A 83 8.32 6.40 7.71
C GLU A 83 7.73 6.33 6.29
N ARG A 84 6.47 6.78 6.11
CA ARG A 84 5.82 6.87 4.79
C ARG A 84 6.48 7.92 3.88
N ARG A 85 6.87 9.08 4.42
CA ARG A 85 7.58 10.10 3.64
C ARG A 85 8.93 9.60 3.14
N GLN A 86 9.68 8.90 3.99
CA GLN A 86 10.96 8.28 3.61
C GLN A 86 10.77 7.23 2.51
N GLU A 87 9.71 6.43 2.56
CA GLU A 87 9.40 5.45 1.51
C GLU A 87 9.07 6.11 0.16
N ASN A 88 8.22 7.14 0.16
CA ASN A 88 7.87 7.85 -1.06
C ASN A 88 9.08 8.54 -1.71
N ALA A 89 10.03 9.05 -0.91
CA ALA A 89 11.27 9.63 -1.42
C ALA A 89 12.17 8.60 -2.13
N ASN A 90 12.14 7.34 -1.68
CA ASN A 90 12.97 6.27 -2.23
C ASN A 90 12.34 5.56 -3.44
N ASN A 91 11.05 5.78 -3.71
CA ASN A 91 10.36 5.23 -4.88
C ASN A 91 9.54 6.32 -5.60
N PRO A 92 10.21 7.22 -6.36
CA PRO A 92 9.55 8.35 -7.01
C PRO A 92 8.61 7.95 -8.16
N HIS A 93 8.58 6.67 -8.56
CA HIS A 93 7.66 6.20 -9.59
C HIS A 93 6.28 5.95 -9.00
N ASN A 94 5.47 7.01 -8.90
CA ASN A 94 4.04 6.86 -8.75
C ASN A 94 3.50 6.12 -9.98
N PHE A 95 2.83 4.99 -9.77
CA PHE A 95 2.07 4.27 -10.81
C PHE A 95 0.90 5.11 -11.40
N GLU A 96 0.79 6.38 -11.03
CA GLU A 96 -0.28 7.31 -11.44
C GLU A 96 0.04 8.01 -12.78
N ASP A 97 1.31 7.97 -13.22
CA ASP A 97 1.79 8.64 -14.43
C ASP A 97 1.94 7.72 -15.65
N MET A 98 1.54 6.44 -15.56
CA MET A 98 1.51 5.57 -16.73
C MET A 98 0.19 5.75 -17.49
N ASP A 99 0.29 6.08 -18.78
CA ASP A 99 -0.87 6.29 -19.66
C ASP A 99 -1.79 5.05 -19.70
N GLU A 100 -3.09 5.24 -19.43
CA GLU A 100 -4.08 4.15 -19.39
C GLU A 100 -4.16 3.38 -20.73
N GLU A 101 -3.86 4.04 -21.85
CA GLU A 101 -3.89 3.47 -23.21
C GLU A 101 -2.82 2.39 -23.45
N HIS A 102 -1.75 2.36 -22.63
CA HIS A 102 -0.71 1.33 -22.68
C HIS A 102 -0.86 0.23 -21.63
N ILE A 103 -1.86 0.33 -20.75
CA ILE A 103 -2.11 -0.63 -19.66
C ILE A 103 -3.39 -1.39 -19.97
N GLU A 104 -3.42 -2.23 -21.01
CA GLU A 104 -4.39 -3.34 -21.05
C GLU A 104 -3.97 -4.48 -20.09
N ASN A 105 -3.48 -4.12 -18.90
CA ASN A 105 -3.00 -5.08 -17.91
C ASN A 105 -4.12 -5.46 -16.94
N ASP A 106 -4.01 -6.66 -16.39
CA ASP A 106 -4.92 -7.26 -15.40
C ASP A 106 -5.39 -6.30 -14.29
N ALA A 107 -4.58 -5.31 -13.94
CA ALA A 107 -4.92 -4.27 -12.98
C ALA A 107 -6.16 -3.44 -13.37
N ILE A 108 -6.27 -3.01 -14.64
CA ILE A 108 -7.44 -2.24 -15.13
C ILE A 108 -8.67 -3.13 -15.19
N ARG A 109 -8.52 -4.37 -15.70
CA ARG A 109 -9.61 -5.35 -15.73
C ARG A 109 -10.14 -5.65 -14.32
N LYS A 110 -9.24 -5.88 -13.37
CA LYS A 110 -9.59 -6.12 -11.96
C LYS A 110 -10.23 -4.89 -11.31
N ARG A 111 -9.76 -3.68 -11.60
CA ARG A 111 -10.39 -2.42 -11.18
C ARG A 111 -11.82 -2.32 -11.70
N ASN A 112 -12.04 -2.52 -12.99
CA ASN A 112 -13.35 -2.41 -13.63
C ASN A 112 -14.33 -3.49 -13.13
N ASN A 113 -13.85 -4.69 -12.81
CA ASN A 113 -14.68 -5.71 -12.19
C ASN A 113 -15.09 -5.29 -10.76
N ILE A 114 -14.15 -4.79 -9.96
CA ILE A 114 -14.40 -4.43 -8.56
C ILE A 114 -15.26 -3.18 -8.44
N VAL A 115 -15.04 -2.15 -9.28
CA VAL A 115 -15.82 -0.91 -9.25
C VAL A 115 -17.31 -1.21 -9.31
N ASN A 116 -17.69 -2.27 -10.04
CA ASN A 116 -19.08 -2.65 -10.24
C ASN A 116 -19.72 -3.37 -9.03
N HIS A 117 -18.92 -3.85 -8.09
CA HIS A 117 -19.37 -4.59 -6.92
C HIS A 117 -19.13 -3.85 -5.60
N VAL A 118 -18.36 -2.77 -5.62
CA VAL A 118 -18.10 -1.95 -4.43
C VAL A 118 -19.37 -1.18 -4.04
N PRO A 119 -19.83 -1.28 -2.76
CA PRO A 119 -20.96 -0.52 -2.26
C PRO A 119 -20.72 0.99 -2.39
N ILE A 120 -21.75 1.75 -2.79
CA ILE A 120 -21.69 3.21 -2.79
C ILE A 120 -21.83 3.65 -1.33
N ILE A 121 -20.74 4.16 -0.75
CA ILE A 121 -20.77 4.74 0.58
C ILE A 121 -21.23 6.19 0.41
N LEU A 122 -22.50 6.46 0.70
CA LEU A 122 -23.00 7.82 0.83
C LEU A 122 -22.22 8.48 1.97
N ARG A 123 -21.43 9.51 1.64
CA ARG A 123 -20.81 10.34 2.67
C ARG A 123 -21.94 11.17 3.30
N ASN A 124 -22.23 10.92 4.58
CA ASN A 124 -22.87 11.90 5.45
C ASN A 124 -21.89 13.03 5.76
#